data_AF-A0A9J7L792-F1
#
_entry.id   AF-A0A9J7L792-F1
#
_cell.length_a   1.000
_cell.length_b   1.000
_cell.length_c   1.000
_cell.angle_alpha   90.00
_cell.angle_beta   90.00
_cell.angle_gamma   90.00
#
_symmetry.space_group_name_H-M   'P 1'
#
loop_
_entity.id
_entity.type
_entity.pdbx_description
1 polymer ?
#
loop_
_entity_poly.entity_id
_entity_poly.type
_entity_poly.pdbx_seq_one_letter_code
_entity_poly.pdbx_strand_id
1 'polypeptide(L)'
;MAEGLDGREFGKSDFVLLDEVTIDSFMQNLKLRFQKGKIYTYVGEVVVSVNPYRTMDIYGPDAVKRYQGREFYECPPHLFAVGDAAYKSMKRQSRDTCIVISGL
;
A
#
# COMPACT_ATOMS: atom_id res chain seq x y z
N MET A 1 3.11 3.91 19.51
CA MET A 1 4.38 3.60 18.82
C MET A 1 4.06 3.59 17.32
N ALA A 2 4.47 4.62 16.60
CA ALA A 2 4.13 4.79 15.19
C ALA A 2 5.06 3.93 14.33
N GLU A 3 4.60 2.74 13.93
CA GLU A 3 5.26 1.91 12.91
C GLU A 3 5.03 2.47 11.47
N GLY A 4 4.95 3.79 11.33
CA GLY A 4 4.40 4.47 10.16
C GLY A 4 5.39 4.80 9.04
N LEU A 5 6.69 4.56 9.23
CA LEU A 5 7.70 4.83 8.22
C LEU A 5 8.59 3.60 8.11
N ASP A 6 8.41 2.81 7.04
CA ASP A 6 9.42 1.86 6.60
C ASP A 6 10.77 2.60 6.59
N GLY A 7 11.78 2.05 7.28
CA GLY A 7 13.11 2.66 7.33
C GLY A 7 13.65 2.92 5.93
N ARG A 8 14.55 3.91 5.77
CA ARG A 8 15.16 4.26 4.46
C ARG A 8 15.75 3.05 3.72
N GLU A 9 16.10 1.98 4.45
CA GLU A 9 16.58 0.70 3.94
C GLU A 9 15.58 -0.10 3.08
N PHE A 10 14.28 0.20 3.18
CA PHE A 10 13.20 -0.46 2.44
C PHE A 10 12.75 0.33 1.21
N GLY A 11 13.37 1.48 0.91
CA GLY A 11 12.89 2.40 -0.13
C GLY A 11 11.69 3.24 0.31
N LYS A 12 11.12 4.02 -0.62
CA LYS A 12 9.96 4.91 -0.35
C LYS A 12 8.66 4.12 -0.43
N SER A 13 7.83 4.22 0.61
CA SER A 13 6.50 3.58 0.69
C SER A 13 5.44 4.26 -0.16
N ASP A 14 5.64 5.54 -0.48
CA ASP A 14 4.82 6.34 -1.39
C ASP A 14 5.70 6.97 -2.46
N PHE A 15 5.32 6.79 -3.72
CA PHE A 15 6.03 7.31 -4.87
C PHE A 15 5.96 8.83 -4.99
N VAL A 16 4.99 9.48 -4.35
CA VAL A 16 4.96 10.95 -4.23
C VAL A 16 6.19 11.49 -3.48
N LEU A 17 6.84 10.64 -2.67
CA LEU A 17 8.05 10.98 -1.90
C LEU A 17 9.36 10.62 -2.62
N LEU A 18 9.32 10.23 -3.91
CA LEU A 18 10.53 10.05 -4.71
C LEU A 18 11.18 11.41 -4.99
N ASP A 19 12.51 11.44 -4.88
CA ASP A 19 13.30 12.63 -5.20
C ASP A 19 13.29 12.94 -6.70
N GLU A 20 13.25 11.91 -7.56
CA GLU A 20 13.12 12.02 -9.01
C GLU A 20 12.00 11.11 -9.54
N VAL A 21 11.04 11.69 -10.27
CA VAL A 21 9.91 10.96 -10.86
C VAL A 21 10.27 10.49 -12.26
N THR A 22 11.22 9.56 -12.35
CA THR A 22 11.62 8.88 -13.60
C THR A 22 11.22 7.40 -13.55
N ILE A 23 11.06 6.79 -14.72
CA ILE A 23 10.74 5.35 -14.83
C ILE A 23 11.84 4.52 -14.16
N ASP A 24 13.10 4.89 -14.35
CA ASP A 24 14.24 4.22 -13.72
C ASP A 24 14.18 4.27 -12.19
N SER A 25 13.96 5.45 -11.60
CA SER A 25 13.83 5.60 -10.14
C SER A 25 12.65 4.82 -9.59
N PHE A 26 11.52 4.80 -10.32
CA PHE A 26 10.34 4.03 -9.95
C PHE A 26 10.63 2.52 -9.93
N MET A 27 11.24 2.00 -11.00
CA MET A 27 11.60 0.59 -11.12
C MET A 27 12.66 0.17 -10.09
N GLN A 28 13.64 1.03 -9.81
CA GLN A 28 14.64 0.78 -8.77
C GLN A 28 14.00 0.66 -7.38
N ASN A 29 13.08 1.56 -7.04
CA ASN A 29 12.38 1.50 -5.75
C ASN A 29 11.48 0.27 -5.64
N LEU A 30 10.72 -0.09 -6.69
CA LEU A 30 9.93 -1.33 -6.70
C LEU A 30 10.80 -2.56 -6.52
N LYS A 31 11.94 -2.63 -7.23
CA LYS A 31 12.87 -3.75 -7.14
C LYS A 31 13.44 -3.88 -5.72
N LEU A 32 13.85 -2.76 -5.10
CA LEU A 32 14.36 -2.74 -3.74
C LEU A 32 13.29 -3.21 -2.74
N ARG A 33 12.07 -2.67 -2.84
CA ARG A 33 10.93 -3.05 -2.00
C ARG A 33 10.59 -4.52 -2.11
N PHE A 34 10.51 -5.03 -3.34
CA PHE A 34 10.24 -6.43 -3.62
C PHE A 34 11.29 -7.37 -3.01
N GLN A 35 12.58 -7.04 -3.17
CA GLN A 35 13.69 -7.80 -2.57
C GLN A 35 13.60 -7.84 -1.04
N LYS A 36 13.02 -6.82 -0.41
CA LYS A 36 12.78 -6.73 1.02
C LYS A 36 11.42 -7.32 1.45
N GLY A 37 10.69 -7.95 0.54
CA GLY A 37 9.38 -8.55 0.83
C GLY A 37 8.23 -7.55 0.98
N LYS A 38 8.40 -6.32 0.49
CA LYS A 38 7.36 -5.29 0.46
C LYS A 38 6.75 -5.25 -0.95
N ILE A 39 5.57 -5.86 -1.10
CA ILE A 39 4.91 -6.01 -2.40
C ILE A 39 3.92 -4.89 -2.74
N TYR A 40 3.53 -4.10 -1.74
CA TYR A 40 2.63 -2.97 -1.90
C TYR A 40 3.40 -1.66 -1.75
N THR A 41 3.07 -0.70 -2.62
CA THR A 41 3.60 0.67 -2.58
C THR A 41 2.50 1.65 -2.97
N TYR A 42 2.40 2.78 -2.29
CA TYR A 42 1.41 3.81 -2.61
C TYR A 42 1.87 4.73 -3.73
N VAL A 43 0.88 5.27 -4.46
CA VAL A 43 0.99 6.46 -5.30
C VAL A 43 -0.17 7.36 -4.86
N GLY A 44 0.02 8.15 -3.79
CA GLY A 44 -1.10 8.82 -3.14
C GLY A 44 -2.17 7.81 -2.68
N GLU A 45 -3.39 7.93 -3.20
CA GLU A 45 -4.52 7.03 -2.86
C GLU A 45 -4.56 5.73 -3.67
N VAL A 46 -3.63 5.53 -4.61
CA VAL A 46 -3.53 4.31 -5.43
C VAL A 46 -2.53 3.34 -4.80
N VAL A 47 -2.80 2.04 -4.91
CA VAL A 47 -1.87 0.97 -4.51
C VAL A 47 -1.30 0.27 -5.73
N VAL A 48 0.03 0.23 -5.82
CA VAL A 48 0.78 -0.62 -6.74
C VAL A 48 1.06 -1.95 -6.04
N SER A 49 0.73 -3.05 -6.71
CA SER A 49 0.94 -4.42 -6.21
C SER A 49 1.88 -5.19 -7.12
N VAL A 50 2.95 -5.76 -6.56
CA VAL A 50 3.90 -6.62 -7.29
C VAL A 50 3.72 -8.07 -6.85
N ASN A 51 3.45 -8.99 -7.78
CA ASN A 51 3.17 -10.39 -7.45
C ASN A 51 4.42 -11.10 -6.87
N PRO A 52 4.38 -11.61 -5.63
CA PRO A 52 5.50 -12.34 -5.01
C PRO A 52 5.68 -13.78 -5.49
N TYR A 53 4.71 -14.34 -6.24
CA TYR A 53 4.69 -15.76 -6.66
C TYR A 53 4.85 -16.77 -5.50
N ARG A 54 4.51 -16.34 -4.27
CA ARG A 54 4.52 -17.15 -3.04
C ARG A 54 3.48 -16.62 -2.07
N THR A 55 3.04 -17.48 -1.15
CA THR A 55 2.20 -17.07 -0.03
C THR A 55 2.99 -16.16 0.92
N MET A 56 2.33 -15.13 1.44
CA MET A 56 2.89 -14.22 2.44
C MET A 56 1.95 -14.12 3.63
N ASP A 57 2.51 -14.12 4.85
CA ASP A 57 1.77 -14.04 6.11
C ASP A 57 1.32 -12.61 6.44
N ILE A 58 0.70 -11.91 5.49
CA ILE A 58 0.27 -10.50 5.60
C ILE A 58 -1.25 -10.32 5.56
N TYR A 59 -2.00 -11.39 5.34
CA TYR A 59 -3.46 -11.36 5.17
C TYR A 59 -4.24 -11.91 6.37
N GLY A 60 -3.58 -12.12 7.51
CA GLY A 60 -4.19 -12.67 8.72
C GLY A 60 -5.21 -11.73 9.40
N PRO A 61 -5.98 -12.24 10.38
CA PRO A 61 -6.96 -11.45 11.12
C PRO A 61 -6.33 -10.26 11.87
N ASP A 62 -5.09 -10.40 12.34
CA ASP A 62 -4.34 -9.32 12.99
C ASP A 62 -4.02 -8.18 12.02
N ALA A 63 -3.71 -8.51 10.76
CA ALA A 63 -3.52 -7.51 9.72
C ALA A 63 -4.83 -6.77 9.44
N VAL A 64 -5.97 -7.46 9.33
CA VAL A 64 -7.28 -6.79 9.15
C VAL A 64 -7.53 -5.80 10.28
N LYS A 65 -7.35 -6.22 11.54
CA LYS A 65 -7.52 -5.34 12.71
C LYS A 65 -6.55 -4.15 12.71
N ARG A 66 -5.33 -4.33 12.19
CA ARG A 66 -4.33 -3.26 12.09
C ARG A 66 -4.79 -2.14 11.16
N TYR A 67 -5.43 -2.47 10.04
CA TYR A 67 -5.87 -1.49 9.02
C TYR A 67 -7.29 -0.96 9.24
N GLN A 68 -8.11 -1.65 10.03
CA GLN A 68 -9.49 -1.26 10.28
C GLN A 68 -9.58 0.13 10.94
N GLY A 69 -10.33 1.04 10.34
CA GLY A 69 -10.57 2.39 10.85
C GLY A 69 -9.39 3.35 10.74
N ARG A 70 -8.29 2.96 10.09
CA ARG A 70 -7.06 3.77 9.93
C ARG A 70 -7.04 4.55 8.62
N GLU A 71 -6.36 5.68 8.61
CA GLU A 71 -6.08 6.41 7.38
C GLU A 71 -4.87 5.83 6.63
N PHE A 72 -4.77 6.09 5.31
CA PHE A 72 -3.76 5.50 4.42
C PHE A 72 -2.32 5.69 4.89
N TYR A 73 -2.02 6.81 5.55
CA TYR A 73 -0.67 7.19 5.98
C TYR A 73 -0.33 6.77 7.42
N GLU A 74 -1.30 6.23 8.17
CA GLU A 74 -1.05 5.73 9.52
C GLU A 74 -0.41 4.33 9.51
N CYS A 75 -0.55 3.59 8.41
CA CYS A 75 -0.09 2.22 8.27
C CYS A 75 0.78 2.03 7.02
N PRO A 76 1.66 1.03 6.99
CA PRO A 76 2.46 0.74 5.80
C PRO A 76 1.57 0.31 4.63
N PRO A 77 2.04 0.45 3.37
CA PRO A 77 1.22 0.15 2.20
C PRO A 77 0.64 -1.26 2.20
N HIS A 78 -0.68 -1.35 2.08
CA HIS A 78 -1.40 -2.61 2.01
C HIS A 78 -2.77 -2.48 1.37
N LEU A 79 -3.24 -3.56 0.75
CA LEU A 79 -4.56 -3.64 0.12
C LEU A 79 -5.71 -3.39 1.11
N PHE A 80 -5.56 -3.79 2.37
CA PHE A 80 -6.57 -3.58 3.40
C PHE A 80 -6.83 -2.11 3.71
N ALA A 81 -5.87 -1.20 3.50
CA ALA A 81 -6.10 0.23 3.63
C ALA A 81 -7.11 0.73 2.57
N VAL A 82 -6.99 0.24 1.33
CA VAL A 82 -7.93 0.55 0.23
C VAL A 82 -9.32 0.01 0.54
N GLY A 83 -9.39 -1.23 1.02
CA GLY A 83 -10.64 -1.86 1.43
C GLY A 83 -11.34 -1.10 2.57
N ASP A 84 -10.59 -0.71 3.62
CA ASP A 84 -11.14 0.07 4.73
C ASP A 84 -11.61 1.45 4.28
N ALA A 85 -10.87 2.12 3.39
CA ALA A 85 -11.26 3.41 2.83
C ALA A 85 -12.56 3.31 2.00
N ALA A 86 -12.67 2.32 1.11
CA ALA A 86 -13.88 2.08 0.34
C ALA A 86 -15.08 1.78 1.26
N TYR A 87 -14.88 0.91 2.27
CA TYR A 87 -15.91 0.57 3.25
C TYR A 87 -16.37 1.78 4.07
N LYS A 88 -15.44 2.62 4.53
CA LYS A 88 -15.77 3.87 5.24
C LYS A 88 -16.55 4.84 4.36
N SER A 89 -16.18 4.99 3.09
CA SER A 89 -16.90 5.83 2.14
C SER A 89 -18.34 5.35 1.93
N MET A 90 -18.55 4.04 1.74
CA MET A 90 -19.91 3.48 1.67
C MET A 90 -20.70 3.72 2.96
N LYS A 91 -20.11 3.40 4.12
CA LYS A 91 -20.82 3.44 5.41
C LYS A 91 -21.12 4.85 5.89
N ARG A 92 -20.19 5.81 5.72
CA ARG A 92 -20.31 7.17 6.25
C ARG A 92 -20.96 8.13 5.27
N GLN A 93 -20.65 8.01 3.98
CA GLN A 93 -21.11 8.95 2.96
C GLN A 93 -22.34 8.43 2.21
N SER A 94 -22.76 7.18 2.45
CA SER A 94 -23.86 6.52 1.72
C SER A 94 -23.70 6.62 0.21
N ARG A 95 -22.45 6.53 -0.26
CA ARG A 95 -22.06 6.62 -1.67
C ARG A 95 -21.62 5.27 -2.18
N ASP A 96 -22.05 4.95 -3.39
CA ASP A 96 -21.55 3.80 -4.12
C ASP A 96 -20.05 3.96 -4.39
N THR A 97 -19.27 2.92 -4.11
CA THR A 97 -17.83 2.91 -4.38
C THR A 97 -17.48 1.74 -5.28
N CYS A 98 -16.57 1.98 -6.23
CA CYS A 98 -15.95 0.94 -7.03
C CYS A 98 -14.44 0.91 -6.77
N ILE A 99 -13.85 -0.29 -6.86
CA ILE A 99 -12.40 -0.47 -6.86
C ILE A 99 -12.03 -0.95 -8.26
N VAL A 100 -11.18 -0.20 -8.94
CA VAL A 100 -10.69 -0.56 -10.27
C VAL A 100 -9.35 -1.25 -10.12
N ILE A 101 -9.24 -2.46 -10.67
CA ILE A 101 -8.00 -3.24 -10.71
C ILE A 101 -7.53 -3.32 -12.16
N SER A 102 -6.34 -2.82 -12.42
CA SER A 102 -5.66 -2.95 -13.71
C SER A 102 -4.34 -3.69 -13.51
N GLY A 103 -3.93 -4.44 -14.53
CA GLY A 103 -2.70 -5.22 -14.53
C GLY A 103 -2.13 -5.35 -15.94
N LEU A 104 -0.83 -5.62 -15.99
CA LEU A 104 -0.07 -5.96 -17.20
C LEU A 104 0.16 -7.47 -17.26
#